data_AF-X1LP41-F1
#
_entry.id   AF-X1LP41-F1
#
_cell.length_a   1.000
_cell.length_b   1.000
_cell.length_c   1.000
_cell.angle_alpha   90.00
_cell.angle_beta   90.00
_cell.angle_gamma   90.00
#
_symmetry.space_group_name_H-M   'P 1'
#
loop_
_entity.id
_entity.type
_entity.pdbx_description
1 polymer ?
#
loop_
_entity_poly.entity_id
_entity_poly.type
_entity_poly.pdbx_seq_one_letter_code
_entity_poly.pdbx_strand_id
1 'polypeptide(L)' 'MPIYSDSRLSMYEECPFKYKLRYRDNIKRDIEGVEGFLGSRVHETLKKCYDDLRLTRVNSLSDLLAYYNKIWQEN' A
#
# COMPACT_ATOMS: atom_id res chain seq x y z
N MET A 1 10.69 22.37 -4.53
CA MET A 1 9.32 22.26 -5.08
C MET A 1 8.44 21.70 -3.97
N PRO A 2 7.32 22.33 -3.59
CA PRO A 2 6.40 21.73 -2.64
C PRO A 2 5.90 20.39 -3.21
N ILE A 3 6.03 19.32 -2.43
CA ILE A 3 5.59 17.98 -2.82
C ILE A 3 4.10 17.89 -2.45
N TYR A 4 3.24 18.05 -3.45
CA TYR A 4 1.80 17.84 -3.29
C TYR A 4 1.48 16.35 -3.41
N SER A 5 0.51 15.90 -2.61
CA SER A 5 -0.02 14.55 -2.65
C SER A 5 -1.53 14.67 -2.67
N ASP A 6 -2.14 14.06 -3.68
CA ASP A 6 -3.59 14.13 -3.89
C ASP A 6 -4.36 13.65 -2.65
N SER A 7 -3.92 12.54 -2.05
CA SER A 7 -4.50 12.01 -0.82
C SER A 7 -4.32 12.92 0.41
N ARG A 8 -3.27 13.76 0.44
CA ARG A 8 -3.09 14.78 1.49
C ARG A 8 -4.07 15.93 1.32
N LEU A 9 -4.27 16.39 0.08
CA LEU A 9 -5.19 17.48 -0.25
C LEU A 9 -6.63 17.06 0.00
N SER A 10 -7.04 15.91 -0.56
CA SER A 10 -8.38 15.36 -0.36
C SER A 10 -8.72 15.19 1.13
N MET A 11 -7.78 14.71 1.95
CA MET A 11 -8.00 14.59 3.41
C MET A 11 -8.16 15.94 4.11
N TYR A 12 -7.48 16.99 3.65
CA TYR A 12 -7.66 18.32 4.17
C TYR A 12 -9.04 18.89 3.79
N GLU A 13 -9.46 18.69 2.54
CA GLU A 13 -10.79 19.07 2.05
C GLU A 13 -11.92 18.36 2.81
N GLU A 14 -11.76 17.07 3.10
CA GLU A 14 -12.70 16.30 3.94
C GLU A 14 -12.72 16.80 5.39
N CYS A 15 -11.53 16.95 6.01
CA CYS A 15 -11.40 17.29 7.42
C CYS A 15 -10.01 17.88 7.74
N PRO A 16 -9.89 19.21 7.91
CA PRO A 16 -8.63 19.86 8.24
C PRO A 16 -7.99 19.37 9.54
N PHE A 17 -8.80 18.96 10.52
CA PHE A 17 -8.31 18.44 11.80
C PHE A 17 -7.64 17.06 11.62
N LYS A 18 -8.25 16.15 10.86
CA LYS A 18 -7.66 14.84 10.51
C LYS A 18 -6.32 15.01 9.77
N TYR A 19 -6.25 15.94 8.82
CA TYR A 19 -5.01 16.30 8.15
C TYR A 19 -3.94 16.78 9.13
N LYS A 20 -4.30 17.71 10.04
CA LYS A 20 -3.38 18.25 11.05
C LYS A 20 -2.79 17.12 11.90
N LEU A 21 -3.63 16.26 12.47
CA LEU A 21 -3.17 15.15 13.32
C LEU A 21 -2.19 14.22 12.57
N ARG A 22 -2.50 13.89 11.31
CA ARG A 22 -1.71 12.93 10.53
C ARG A 22 -0.43 13.50 9.95
N TYR A 23 -0.45 14.70 9.35
CA TYR A 23 0.66 15.22 8.54
C TYR A 23 1.38 16.42 9.14
N ARG A 24 0.76 17.15 10.08
CA ARG A 24 1.42 18.25 10.80
C ARG A 24 1.94 17.79 12.15
N ASP A 25 1.07 17.18 12.95
CA ASP A 25 1.39 16.71 14.29
C ASP A 25 2.04 15.30 14.25
N ASN A 26 1.97 14.62 13.10
CA ASN A 26 2.59 13.30 12.85
C ASN A 26 2.25 12.24 13.90
N ILE A 27 1.00 12.26 14.39
CA ILE A 27 0.51 11.28 15.35
C ILE A 27 0.43 9.93 14.64
N LYS A 28 1.28 9.00 15.10
CA LYS A 28 1.33 7.65 14.55
C LYS A 28 0.08 6.88 14.95
N ARG A 29 -0.40 6.04 14.04
CA ARG A 29 -1.34 4.98 14.39
C ARG A 29 -0.52 3.75 14.74
N ASP A 30 -0.83 3.16 15.89
CA ASP A 30 -0.13 1.95 16.35
C ASP A 30 -0.57 0.71 15.56
N ILE A 31 -1.69 0.80 14.82
CA ILE A 31 -2.26 -0.28 14.03
C ILE A 31 -2.44 0.11 12.57
N GLU A 32 -2.07 -0.82 11.68
CA GLU A 32 -2.44 -0.77 10.28
C GLU A 32 -3.91 -1.20 10.13
N GLY A 33 -4.67 -0.48 9.30
CA GLY A 33 -6.06 -0.86 8.99
C GLY A 33 -6.08 -2.11 8.10
N VAL A 34 -7.09 -2.96 8.27
CA VAL A 34 -7.24 -4.22 7.51
C VAL A 34 -7.21 -3.99 6.00
N GLU A 35 -7.84 -2.92 5.52
CA GLU A 35 -7.84 -2.55 4.10
C GLU A 35 -6.47 -2.09 3.60
N GLY A 36 -5.72 -1.37 4.44
CA GLY A 36 -4.35 -0.93 4.13
C GLY A 36 -3.40 -2.12 4.02
N PHE A 37 -3.49 -3.02 5.00
CA PHE A 37 -2.75 -4.28 5.01
C PHE A 37 -3.07 -5.11 3.76
N LEU A 38 -4.35 -5.44 3.54
CA LEU A 38 -4.81 -6.21 2.38
C LEU A 38 -4.36 -5.58 1.06
N GLY A 39 -4.56 -4.26 0.92
CA GLY A 39 -4.17 -3.50 -0.26
C GLY A 39 -2.67 -3.63 -0.52
N SER A 40 -1.83 -3.48 0.52
CA SER A 40 -0.38 -3.63 0.38
C SER A 40 0.01 -5.01 -0.15
N ARG A 41 -0.58 -6.09 0.38
CA ARG A 41 -0.29 -7.48 -0.05
C ARG A 41 -0.65 -7.69 -1.53
N VAL A 42 -1.80 -7.17 -1.96
CA VAL A 42 -2.24 -7.25 -3.36
C VAL A 42 -1.30 -6.46 -4.26
N HIS A 43 -0.96 -5.23 -3.89
CA HIS A 43 -0.04 -4.38 -4.67
C HIS A 43 1.35 -5.01 -4.81
N GLU A 44 1.90 -5.58 -3.75
CA GLU A 44 3.19 -6.30 -3.77
C GLU A 44 3.15 -7.51 -4.72
N THR A 45 2.07 -8.29 -4.67
CA THR A 45 1.89 -9.47 -5.54
C THR A 45 1.76 -9.07 -7.02
N LEU A 46 0.99 -8.02 -7.31
CA LEU A 46 0.84 -7.51 -8.68
C LEU A 46 2.14 -6.90 -9.21
N LYS A 47 2.88 -6.19 -8.35
CA LYS A 47 4.20 -5.66 -8.68
C LYS A 47 5.17 -6.80 -9.02
N LYS A 48 5.20 -7.87 -8.23
CA LYS A 48 5.98 -9.07 -8.53
C LYS A 48 5.63 -9.65 -9.90
N CYS A 49 4.34 -9.78 -10.21
CA CYS A 49 3.88 -10.26 -11.52
C CYS A 49 4.42 -9.40 -12.66
N TYR A 50 4.30 -8.06 -12.53
CA TYR A 50 4.78 -7.11 -13.52
C TYR A 50 6.30 -7.16 -13.70
N ASP A 51 7.06 -7.14 -12.60
CA ASP A 51 8.52 -7.14 -12.63
C ASP A 51 9.08 -8.47 -13.18
N ASP A 52 8.48 -9.61 -12.83
CA ASP A 52 8.87 -10.91 -13.36
C ASP A 52 8.59 -11.01 -14.88
N LEU A 53 7.44 -10.49 -15.34
CA LEU A 53 7.12 -10.42 -16.78
C LEU A 53 8.15 -9.58 -17.55
N ARG A 54 8.60 -8.46 -16.98
CA ARG A 54 9.67 -7.63 -17.57
C ARG A 54 11.00 -8.37 -17.66
N LEU A 55 11.22 -9.34 -16.77
CA LEU A 55 12.39 -10.23 -16.77
C LEU A 55 12.14 -11.53 -17.56
N THR A 56 11.13 -11.56 -18.44
CA THR A 56 10.72 -12.71 -19.27
C THR A 56 10.23 -13.94 -18.51
N ARG A 57 9.95 -13.82 -17.22
CA ARG A 57 9.35 -14.87 -16.39
C ARG A 57 7.83 -14.68 -16.34
N VAL A 58 7.09 -15.62 -16.92
CA VAL A 58 5.63 -15.66 -16.79
C VAL A 58 5.28 -16.46 -15.53
N ASN A 59 4.63 -15.80 -14.56
CA ASN A 59 4.12 -16.48 -13.37
C ASN A 59 2.80 -17.18 -13.67
N SER A 60 2.61 -18.39 -13.10
CA SER A 60 1.29 -18.97 -13.02
C SER A 60 0.48 -18.30 -11.90
N LEU A 61 -0.85 -18.44 -11.96
CA LEU A 61 -1.74 -17.95 -10.89
C LEU A 61 -1.38 -18.60 -9.53
N SER A 62 -1.06 -19.89 -9.52
CA SER A 62 -0.63 -20.60 -8.31
C SER A 62 0.64 -20.02 -7.70
N ASP A 63 1.61 -19.60 -8.52
CA ASP A 63 2.85 -19.00 -8.02
C ASP A 63 2.59 -17.65 -7.34
N LEU A 64 1.70 -16.84 -7.92
CA LEU A 64 1.31 -15.55 -7.37
C LEU A 64 0.52 -15.71 -6.06
N LEU A 65 -0.39 -16.69 -5.99
CA LEU A 65 -1.13 -16.99 -4.77
C LEU A 65 -0.22 -17.53 -3.67
N ALA A 66 0.76 -18.38 -4.02
CA ALA A 66 1.76 -18.85 -3.06
C ALA A 66 2.60 -17.69 -2.51
N TYR A 67 3.02 -16.76 -3.38
CA TYR A 67 3.72 -15.55 -2.95
C TYR A 67 2.84 -14.66 -2.06
N TYR A 68 1.60 -14.40 -2.46
CA TYR A 68 0.64 -13.63 -1.67
C TYR A 68 0.44 -14.21 -0.27
N ASN A 69 0.21 -15.52 -0.17
CA ASN A 69 0.05 -16.20 1.11
C ASN A 69 1.31 -16.14 1.96
N LYS A 70 2.49 -16.22 1.34
CA LYS A 70 3.76 -16.07 2.03
C LYS A 70 3.87 -14.68 2.66
N ILE A 71 3.71 -13.60 1.88
CA ILE A 71 3.82 -12.22 2.39
C ILE A 71 2.69 -11.83 3.35
N TRP A 72 1.56 -12.55 3.32
CA TRP A 72 0.49 -12.40 4.29
C TRP A 72 0.90 -12.92 5.68
N GLN A 73 1.70 -13.98 5.75
CA GLN A 73 2.12 -14.62 7.02
C GLN A 73 3.40 -14.03 7.61
N GLU A 74 4.16 -13.25 6.84
CA GLU A 74 5.44 -12.63 7.28
C GLU A 74 5.25 -11.38 8.15
N ASN A 75 4.01 -10.93 8.37
CA ASN A 75 3.62 -9.79 9.22
C ASN A 75 2.79 -10.26 10.42
#